data_AF-A0A506VAA6-F1
#
_entry.id   AF-A0A506VAA6-F1
#
_cell.length_a   1.000
_cell.length_b   1.000
_cell.length_c   1.000
_cell.angle_alpha   90.00
_cell.angle_beta   90.00
_cell.angle_gamma   90.00
#
_symmetry.space_group_name_H-M   'P 1'
#
loop_
_entity.id
_entity.type
_entity.pdbx_description
1 polymer ?
#
loop_
_entity_poly.entity_id
_entity_poly.type
_entity_poly.pdbx_seq_one_letter_code
_entity_poly.pdbx_strand_id
1 'polypeptide(L)' 'MTVAKAKNLQDTEALLHAGINKVALDWEIGSDDFFRLASHWCERGAKITRSRHYFVVSVKGFAIPPND' A
#
# COMPACT_ATOMS: atom_id res chain seq x y z
N MET A 1 -4.53 -13.57 7.59
CA MET A 1 -4.53 -12.29 6.86
C MET A 1 -3.12 -12.05 6.34
N THR A 2 -2.92 -12.21 5.03
CA THR A 2 -1.58 -12.19 4.40
C THR A 2 -1.17 -10.75 4.13
N VAL A 3 -0.07 -10.30 4.75
CA VAL A 3 0.58 -9.03 4.39
C VAL A 3 1.55 -9.35 3.26
N ALA A 4 1.32 -8.79 2.07
CA ALA A 4 2.24 -8.97 0.96
C ALA A 4 3.45 -8.08 1.17
N LYS A 5 4.66 -8.60 0.98
CA LYS A 5 5.89 -7.83 1.11
C LYS A 5 6.31 -7.36 -0.28
N ALA A 6 6.22 -6.06 -0.51
CA ALA A 6 6.77 -5.45 -1.69
C ALA A 6 8.25 -5.16 -1.47
N LYS A 7 9.04 -5.40 -2.50
CA LYS A 7 10.48 -5.08 -2.52
C LYS A 7 10.79 -3.76 -3.23
N ASN A 8 9.82 -3.20 -3.95
CA ASN A 8 9.93 -1.97 -4.74
C ASN A 8 8.58 -1.23 -4.78
N LEU A 9 8.58 0.04 -5.22
CA LEU A 9 7.36 0.84 -5.39
C LEU A 9 6.38 0.19 -6.38
N GLN A 10 6.90 -0.24 -7.54
CA GLN A 10 6.10 -0.84 -8.60
C GLN A 10 5.41 -2.15 -8.15
N ASP A 11 6.11 -2.94 -7.32
CA ASP A 11 5.57 -4.16 -6.72
C ASP A 11 4.48 -3.82 -5.70
N THR A 12 4.66 -2.73 -4.94
CA THR A 12 3.65 -2.22 -4.02
C THR A 12 2.39 -1.82 -4.76
N GLU A 13 2.52 -1.03 -5.83
CA GLU A 13 1.40 -0.62 -6.66
C GLU A 13 0.71 -1.83 -7.28
N ALA A 14 1.46 -2.79 -7.83
CA ALA A 14 0.91 -4.03 -8.37
C ALA A 14 0.11 -4.81 -7.32
N LEU A 15 0.63 -4.94 -6.09
CA LEU A 15 -0.07 -5.63 -5.00
C LEU A 15 -1.32 -4.87 -4.55
N LEU A 16 -1.23 -3.55 -4.42
CA LEU A 16 -2.38 -2.71 -4.07
C LEU A 16 -3.46 -2.76 -5.17
N HIS A 17 -3.06 -2.75 -6.45
CA HIS A 17 -3.94 -2.91 -7.60
C HIS A 17 -4.53 -4.33 -7.70
N ALA A 18 -3.81 -5.36 -7.25
CA ALA A 18 -4.30 -6.73 -7.19
C ALA A 18 -5.33 -6.97 -6.07
N GLY A 19 -5.71 -5.93 -5.32
CA GLY A 19 -6.68 -6.01 -4.23
C GLY A 19 -6.07 -6.41 -2.88
N ILE A 20 -4.74 -6.35 -2.73
CA ILE A 20 -4.10 -6.59 -1.45
C ILE A 20 -4.32 -5.39 -0.53
N ASN A 21 -5.16 -5.58 0.49
CA ASN A 21 -5.44 -4.55 1.49
C ASN A 21 -4.26 -4.24 2.42
N LYS A 22 -3.22 -5.08 2.50
CA LYS A 22 -2.04 -4.83 3.34
C LYS A 22 -0.74 -5.18 2.62
N VAL A 23 0.07 -4.16 2.33
CA VAL A 23 1.37 -4.29 1.69
C VAL A 23 2.45 -3.72 2.59
N ALA A 24 3.46 -4.53 2.92
CA ALA A 24 4.66 -4.11 3.63
C ALA A 24 5.74 -3.70 2.63
N LEU A 25 6.18 -2.46 2.72
CA LEU A 25 7.31 -1.85 2.03
C LEU A 25 8.61 -2.23 2.76
N ASP A 26 9.11 -3.43 2.47
CA ASP A 26 10.35 -3.98 3.08
C ASP A 26 11.60 -3.49 2.31
N TRP A 27 11.64 -2.21 2.00
CA TRP A 27 12.71 -1.56 1.24
C TRP A 27 12.83 -0.08 1.62
N GLU A 28 13.96 0.53 1.28
CA GLU A 28 14.24 1.94 1.56
C GLU A 28 13.42 2.83 0.61
N ILE A 29 12.19 3.13 0.99
CA ILE A 29 11.34 4.07 0.25
C ILE A 29 11.83 5.50 0.44
N GLY A 30 12.09 6.18 -0.67
CA GLY A 30 12.43 7.60 -0.67
C GLY A 30 11.29 8.45 -0.13
N SER A 31 11.60 9.61 0.46
CA SER A 31 10.58 10.51 1.01
C SER A 31 9.59 10.99 -0.05
N ASP A 32 10.07 11.30 -1.26
CA ASP A 32 9.24 11.69 -2.40
C ASP A 32 8.27 10.57 -2.83
N ASP A 33 8.78 9.34 -3.00
CA ASP A 33 7.96 8.19 -3.39
C ASP A 33 6.94 7.84 -2.30
N PHE A 34 7.36 7.92 -1.03
CA PHE A 34 6.47 7.74 0.11
C PHE A 34 5.35 8.78 0.10
N PHE A 35 5.66 10.06 -0.10
CA PHE A 35 4.65 11.13 -0.13
C PHE A 35 3.70 10.98 -1.32
N ARG A 36 4.20 10.61 -2.50
CA ARG A 36 3.36 10.34 -3.67
C ARG A 36 2.42 9.17 -3.42
N LEU A 37 2.94 8.06 -2.89
CA LEU A 37 2.15 6.89 -2.52
C LEU A 37 1.12 7.25 -1.44
N ALA A 38 1.55 7.95 -0.39
CA ALA A 38 0.68 8.40 0.68
C ALA A 38 -0.43 9.31 0.17
N SER A 39 -0.12 10.33 -0.63
CA SER A 39 -1.12 11.23 -1.20
C SER A 39 -2.13 10.45 -2.04
N HIS A 40 -1.65 9.62 -2.97
CA HIS A 40 -2.49 8.87 -3.88
C HIS A 40 -3.44 7.89 -3.16
N TRP A 41 -2.94 7.21 -2.13
CA TRP A 41 -3.71 6.19 -1.43
C TRP A 41 -4.48 6.74 -0.22
N CYS A 42 -4.05 7.83 0.40
CA CYS A 42 -4.77 8.48 1.50
C CYS A 42 -6.10 9.06 1.01
N GLU A 43 -6.15 9.60 -0.22
CA GLU A 43 -7.41 10.00 -0.88
C GLU A 43 -8.38 8.82 -1.06
N ARG A 44 -7.85 7.59 -1.19
CA ARG A 44 -8.61 6.34 -1.32
C ARG A 44 -8.88 5.63 0.01
N GLY A 45 -8.58 6.26 1.14
CA GLY A 45 -8.81 5.69 2.48
C GLY A 45 -7.75 4.69 2.93
N ALA A 46 -6.55 4.74 2.35
CA ALA A 46 -5.43 3.94 2.80
C ALA A 46 -4.72 4.58 4.01
N LYS A 47 -4.20 3.71 4.86
CA LYS A 47 -3.42 4.05 6.03
C LYS A 47 -2.01 3.52 5.87
N ILE A 48 -1.02 4.42 5.88
CA ILE A 48 0.39 4.02 5.90
C ILE A 48 0.89 4.08 7.33
N THR A 49 1.45 2.98 7.81
CA THR A 49 1.99 2.85 9.17
C THR A 49 3.44 2.45 9.09
N ARG A 50 4.33 3.16 9.77
CA ARG A 50 5.73 2.74 9.90
C ARG A 50 5.82 1.63 10.95
N SER A 51 6.21 0.44 10.53
CA SER A 51 6.68 -0.63 11.43
C SER A 51 8.19 -0.46 11.64
N ARG A 52 8.75 -1.16 12.64
CA ARG A 52 10.12 -0.96 13.15
C ARG A 52 11.18 -0.61 12.08
N HIS A 53 11.20 -1.34 10.97
CA HIS A 53 12.15 -1.14 9.87
C HIS A 53 11.52 -0.90 8.50
N TYR A 54 10.20 -1.08 8.36
CA TYR A 54 9.52 -1.08 7.08
C TYR A 54 8.18 -0.37 7.19
N PHE A 55 7.73 0.24 6.09
CA PHE A 55 6.40 0.86 6.07
C PHE A 55 5.35 -0.19 5.69
N VAL A 56 4.12 0.00 6.16
CA VAL A 56 3.00 -0.89 5.86
C VAL A 56 1.85 -0.04 5.37
N VAL A 57 1.52 -0.18 4.10
CA VAL A 57 0.34 0.40 3.48
C VAL A 57 -0.82 -0.54 3.75
N SER A 58 -1.85 -0.02 4.41
CA SER A 58 -3.10 -0.74 4.68
C SER A 58 -4.25 0.01 4.04
N VAL A 59 -4.74 -0.47 2.90
CA VAL A 59 -5.99 0.03 2.33
C VAL A 59 -7.13 -0.65 3.10
N LYS A 60 -8.03 0.13 3.70
CA LYS A 60 -9.30 -0.45 4.16
C LYS A 60 -10.17 -0.51 2.93
N GLY A 61 -10.39 -1.73 2.45
CA GLY A 61 -11.02 -2.03 1.17
C GLY A 61 -12.09 -1.00 0.79
N PHE A 62 -11.83 -0.31 -0.31
CA PHE A 62 -12.92 -0.04 -1.24
C PHE A 62 -13.54 -1.42 -1.49
N ALA A 63 -14.75 -1.64 -0.98
CA ALA A 63 -15.60 -2.65 -1.57
C ALA A 63 -15.68 -2.26 -3.05
N ILE A 64 -14.96 -2.96 -3.92
CA ILE A 64 -15.22 -2.88 -5.35
C ILE A 64 -16.68 -3.35 -5.43
N PRO A 65 -17.65 -2.46 -5.76
CA PRO A 65 -19.01 -2.93 -5.90
C PRO A 65 -18.97 -4.06 -6.95
N PRO A 66 -19.61 -5.21 -6.68
CA PRO A 66 -19.74 -6.24 -7.69
C PRO A 66 -20.38 -5.58 -8.92
N ASN A 67 -19.67 -5.61 -10.05
CA ASN A 67 -20.26 -5.20 -11.31
C ASN A 67 -21.29 -6.29 -11.68
N ASP A 68 -22.57 -5.97 -11.49
CA ASP A 68 -23.69 -6.74 -12.07
C ASP A 68 -23.63 -6.67 -13.61
#